data_AF-A0A958Z9K1-F1
#
_entry.id   AF-A0A958Z9K1-F1
#
_cell.length_a   1.000
_cell.length_b   1.000
_cell.length_c   1.000
_cell.angle_alpha   90.00
_cell.angle_beta   90.00
_cell.angle_gamma   90.00
#
_symmetry.space_group_name_H-M   'P 1'
#
loop_
_entity.id
_entity.type
_entity.pdbx_description
1 polymer ?
#
loop_
_entity_poly.entity_id
_entity_poly.type
_entity_poly.pdbx_seq_one_letter_code
_entity_poly.pdbx_strand_id
1 'polypeptide(L)'
;MKKLIVFLLPLLLSGCFIGKQVMEGTYQFKGVYGVAYEMELHSNGTFTYNWQNGLNIGTTTGTWEKEDGFLVLNGGTKPPEQKILVQEGSKLDQDSIYIEMTNFEGDPLALANVVLNDDQVIVADVQGKAVTGKSTIRKIKVNYLTFDIPEYQVKNPSANHFAIKTYTELNPDVYFENTKVQIKGNKLIVPGNLLTEETPITLKRLK
;
A
#
# COMPACT_ATOMS: atom_id res chain seq x y z
N MET A 1 -5.96 -71.82 25.22
CA MET A 1 -5.80 -70.80 24.17
C MET A 1 -6.35 -69.48 24.67
N LYS A 2 -5.50 -68.56 25.13
CA LYS A 2 -5.80 -67.14 25.41
C LYS A 2 -4.52 -66.47 25.89
N LYS A 3 -4.36 -65.19 25.56
CA LYS A 3 -3.28 -64.25 25.93
C LYS A 3 -2.17 -64.10 24.88
N LEU A 4 -2.55 -63.54 23.73
CA LEU A 4 -1.72 -62.61 22.97
C LEU A 4 -2.54 -61.32 22.85
N ILE A 5 -1.90 -60.17 22.70
CA ILE A 5 -2.48 -58.79 22.65
C ILE A 5 -2.53 -58.09 24.03
N VAL A 6 -1.37 -57.82 24.62
CA VAL A 6 -1.17 -56.68 25.55
C VAL A 6 0.24 -56.11 25.33
N PHE A 7 0.57 -55.68 24.10
CA PHE A 7 1.87 -55.04 23.84
C PHE A 7 1.81 -53.97 22.73
N LEU A 8 0.63 -53.39 22.46
CA LEU A 8 0.44 -52.39 21.41
C LEU A 8 -0.25 -51.10 21.90
N LEU A 9 -0.04 -50.77 23.19
CA LEU A 9 -0.56 -49.53 23.80
C LEU A 9 0.49 -48.47 24.19
N PRO A 10 1.82 -48.72 24.31
CA PRO A 10 2.77 -47.64 24.58
C PRO A 10 3.19 -46.81 23.35
N LEU A 11 2.87 -47.25 22.12
CA LEU A 11 3.25 -46.55 20.88
C LEU A 11 2.29 -45.43 20.45
N LEU A 12 1.15 -45.27 21.11
CA LEU A 12 0.19 -44.18 20.83
C LEU A 12 0.36 -42.95 21.74
N LEU A 13 1.33 -42.99 22.67
CA LEU A 13 1.64 -41.89 23.59
C LEU A 13 2.96 -41.18 23.29
N SER A 14 3.61 -41.45 22.15
CA SER A 14 4.51 -40.48 21.52
C SER A 14 3.66 -39.30 21.00
N GLY A 15 3.08 -38.58 21.95
CA GLY A 15 2.40 -37.32 21.76
C GLY A 15 3.31 -36.44 20.94
N CYS A 16 2.78 -36.05 19.80
CA CYS A 16 3.33 -35.04 18.92
C CYS A 16 3.92 -33.93 19.81
N PHE A 17 5.24 -33.79 19.82
CA PHE A 17 5.87 -32.56 20.28
C PHE A 17 5.32 -31.48 19.35
N ILE A 18 4.22 -30.83 19.76
CA ILE A 18 3.81 -29.55 19.20
C ILE A 18 4.90 -28.60 19.68
N GLY A 19 6.02 -28.60 18.95
CA GLY A 19 7.12 -27.68 19.18
C GLY A 19 6.51 -26.30 19.24
N LYS A 20 6.73 -25.61 20.36
CA LYS A 20 6.30 -24.22 20.54
C LYS A 20 6.91 -23.45 19.38
N GLN A 21 6.12 -23.19 18.35
CA GLN A 21 6.58 -22.46 17.19
C GLN A 21 6.85 -21.04 17.68
N VAL A 22 8.13 -20.75 17.92
CA VAL A 22 8.57 -19.42 18.34
C VAL A 22 8.21 -18.50 17.19
N MET A 23 7.21 -17.64 17.38
CA MET A 23 6.73 -16.72 16.34
C MET A 23 7.63 -15.50 16.24
N GLU A 24 8.16 -15.05 17.37
CA GLU A 24 9.07 -13.91 17.48
C GLU A 24 10.30 -14.05 16.58
N GLY A 25 10.77 -12.93 16.06
CA GLY A 25 11.96 -12.85 15.22
C GLY A 25 11.71 -12.13 13.90
N THR A 26 12.77 -12.03 13.11
CA THR A 26 12.79 -11.30 11.84
C THR A 26 12.53 -12.25 10.68
N TYR A 27 11.60 -11.86 9.81
CA TYR A 27 11.23 -12.56 8.58
C TYR A 27 11.50 -11.67 7.39
N GLN A 28 12.11 -12.20 6.35
CA GLN A 28 12.55 -11.40 5.22
C GLN A 28 12.18 -12.02 3.88
N PHE A 29 11.87 -11.17 2.93
CA PHE A 29 11.87 -11.44 1.51
C PHE A 29 12.84 -10.48 0.82
N LYS A 30 13.69 -11.03 -0.04
CA LYS A 30 14.57 -10.27 -0.93
C LYS A 30 14.17 -10.62 -2.35
N GLY A 31 13.53 -9.66 -3.02
CA GLY A 31 13.16 -9.75 -4.42
C GLY A 31 14.30 -9.30 -5.33
N VAL A 32 13.95 -9.09 -6.60
CA VAL A 32 14.82 -8.47 -7.61
C VAL A 32 14.51 -6.98 -7.71
N TYR A 33 15.39 -6.21 -8.36
CA TYR A 33 15.16 -4.79 -8.69
C TYR A 33 14.84 -3.85 -7.50
N GLY A 34 15.45 -4.10 -6.34
CA GLY A 34 15.24 -3.24 -5.17
C GLY A 34 13.89 -3.46 -4.50
N VAL A 35 13.30 -4.64 -4.63
CA VAL A 35 12.14 -5.06 -3.85
C VAL A 35 12.62 -5.85 -2.63
N ALA A 36 12.29 -5.37 -1.42
CA ALA A 36 12.63 -6.07 -0.18
C ALA A 36 11.59 -5.81 0.89
N TYR A 37 11.29 -6.84 1.68
CA TYR A 37 10.33 -6.76 2.78
C TYR A 37 10.89 -7.45 4.00
N GLU A 38 10.70 -6.85 5.16
CA GLU A 38 11.13 -7.38 6.43
C GLU A 38 10.06 -7.15 7.49
N MET A 39 9.72 -8.21 8.23
CA MET A 39 8.78 -8.16 9.33
C MET A 39 9.47 -8.68 10.59
N GLU A 40 9.59 -7.84 11.60
CA GLU A 40 10.05 -8.22 12.93
C GLU A 40 8.85 -8.37 13.86
N LEU A 41 8.70 -9.56 14.46
CA LEU A 41 7.67 -9.85 15.46
C LEU A 41 8.28 -9.82 16.86
N HIS A 42 7.78 -8.93 17.71
CA HIS A 42 8.26 -8.74 19.07
C HIS A 42 7.39 -9.48 20.10
N SER A 43 7.99 -9.87 21.24
CA SER A 43 7.34 -10.67 22.29
C SER A 43 6.19 -9.97 23.02
N ASN A 44 6.14 -8.65 22.95
CA ASN A 44 5.09 -7.80 23.52
C ASN A 44 3.84 -7.69 22.62
N GLY A 45 3.76 -8.47 21.53
CA GLY A 45 2.63 -8.44 20.61
C GLY A 45 2.67 -7.28 19.60
N THR A 46 3.82 -6.61 19.43
CA THR A 46 4.01 -5.59 18.39
C THR A 46 4.84 -6.12 17.22
N PHE A 47 4.74 -5.47 16.07
CA PHE A 47 5.60 -5.73 14.92
C PHE A 47 6.17 -4.43 14.33
N THR A 48 7.28 -4.59 13.64
CA THR A 48 7.85 -3.60 12.73
C THR A 48 7.91 -4.20 11.33
N TYR A 49 7.43 -3.46 10.32
CA TYR A 49 7.39 -3.88 8.94
C TYR A 49 8.12 -2.89 8.05
N ASN A 50 9.33 -3.24 7.65
CA ASN A 50 10.14 -2.44 6.72
C ASN A 50 9.89 -2.93 5.29
N TRP A 51 9.65 -2.00 4.38
CA TRP A 51 9.42 -2.33 2.98
C TRP A 51 10.22 -1.41 2.07
N GLN A 52 10.59 -1.96 0.93
CA GLN A 52 11.25 -1.25 -0.15
C GLN A 52 10.67 -1.74 -1.48
N ASN A 53 10.26 -0.79 -2.31
CA ASN A 53 9.91 -1.03 -3.70
C ASN A 53 10.57 0.05 -4.57
N GLY A 54 11.74 -0.27 -5.11
CA GLY A 54 12.56 0.69 -5.85
C GLY A 54 13.13 1.77 -4.93
N LEU A 55 12.79 3.03 -5.20
CA LEU A 55 13.18 4.19 -4.37
C LEU A 55 12.20 4.47 -3.22
N ASN A 56 11.04 3.83 -3.22
CA ASN A 56 10.05 3.97 -2.15
C ASN A 56 10.43 3.03 -1.00
N ILE A 57 10.57 3.59 0.19
CA ILE A 57 10.99 2.88 1.40
C ILE A 57 10.12 3.37 2.54
N GLY A 58 9.56 2.46 3.33
CA GLY A 58 8.79 2.83 4.51
C GLY A 58 8.88 1.82 5.62
N THR A 59 8.36 2.21 6.78
CA THR A 59 8.31 1.41 7.98
C THR A 59 6.93 1.54 8.60
N THR A 60 6.17 0.45 8.65
CA THR A 60 4.94 0.38 9.43
C THR A 60 5.21 -0.24 10.79
N THR A 61 4.57 0.28 11.84
CA THR A 61 4.50 -0.40 13.14
C THR A 61 3.06 -0.73 13.50
N GLY A 62 2.87 -1.75 14.34
CA GLY A 62 1.53 -2.19 14.72
C GLY A 62 1.52 -3.29 15.76
N THR A 63 0.35 -3.87 15.97
CA THR A 63 0.11 -5.02 16.85
C THR A 63 -0.20 -6.28 16.05
N TRP A 64 0.08 -7.42 16.66
CA TRP A 64 -0.29 -8.71 16.11
C TRP A 64 -0.90 -9.62 17.16
N GLU A 65 -1.85 -10.42 16.73
CA GLU A 65 -2.46 -11.47 17.53
C GLU A 65 -2.44 -12.79 16.76
N LYS A 66 -2.37 -13.91 17.48
CA LYS A 66 -2.34 -15.24 16.88
C LYS A 66 -3.74 -15.83 16.85
N GLU A 67 -4.20 -16.23 15.68
CA GLU A 67 -5.45 -16.97 15.45
C GLU A 67 -5.15 -18.21 14.60
N ASP A 68 -5.35 -19.41 15.13
CA ASP A 68 -5.35 -20.70 14.40
C ASP A 68 -4.59 -20.74 13.05
N GLY A 69 -3.26 -20.74 13.11
CA GLY A 69 -2.40 -20.83 11.92
C GLY A 69 -2.18 -19.51 11.18
N PHE A 70 -2.67 -18.40 11.72
CA PHE A 70 -2.52 -17.04 11.22
C PHE A 70 -1.98 -16.09 12.30
N LEU A 71 -1.39 -15.01 11.82
CA LEU A 71 -1.24 -13.76 12.55
C LEU A 71 -2.26 -12.77 12.01
N VAL A 72 -2.94 -12.06 12.90
CA VAL A 72 -3.81 -10.93 12.56
C VAL A 72 -3.04 -9.66 12.88
N LEU A 73 -2.71 -8.88 11.85
CA LEU A 73 -1.93 -7.64 11.98
C LEU A 73 -2.84 -6.42 11.92
N ASN A 74 -2.55 -5.44 12.78
CA ASN A 74 -3.17 -4.12 12.77
C ASN A 74 -2.08 -3.06 12.92
N GLY A 75 -2.02 -2.07 12.02
CA GLY A 75 -0.96 -1.06 12.07
C GLY A 75 -0.94 -0.13 10.86
N GLY A 76 -0.12 0.90 10.95
CA GLY A 76 -0.01 1.94 9.94
C GLY A 76 -1.20 2.90 9.89
N THR A 77 -1.02 3.98 9.16
CA THR A 77 -2.06 4.99 8.97
C THR A 77 -3.07 4.54 7.92
N LYS A 78 -4.37 4.57 8.26
CA LYS A 78 -5.42 4.28 7.28
C LYS A 78 -5.33 5.34 6.17
N PRO A 79 -5.18 4.94 4.89
CA PRO A 79 -5.16 5.91 3.82
C PRO A 79 -6.50 6.65 3.78
N PRO A 80 -6.52 7.94 3.40
CA PRO A 80 -7.75 8.69 3.31
C PRO A 80 -8.69 8.04 2.29
N GLU A 81 -9.99 8.00 2.61
CA GLU A 81 -11.01 7.51 1.68
C GLU A 81 -11.05 8.35 0.40
N GLN A 82 -10.76 9.65 0.53
CA GLN A 82 -10.70 10.58 -0.59
C GLN A 82 -9.25 10.87 -0.99
N LYS A 83 -8.80 10.26 -2.09
CA LYS A 83 -7.45 10.47 -2.65
C LYS A 83 -7.33 11.72 -3.52
N ILE A 84 -8.46 12.25 -4.01
CA ILE A 84 -8.53 13.43 -4.87
C ILE A 84 -9.79 14.25 -4.58
N LEU A 85 -9.62 15.57 -4.55
CA LEU A 85 -10.69 16.55 -4.54
C LEU A 85 -10.47 17.49 -5.72
N VAL A 86 -11.50 17.67 -6.55
CA VAL A 86 -11.45 18.61 -7.67
C VAL A 86 -12.60 19.59 -7.54
N GLN A 87 -12.25 20.88 -7.54
CA GLN A 87 -13.19 21.99 -7.61
C GLN A 87 -13.14 22.58 -9.02
N GLU A 88 -14.27 22.49 -9.72
CA GLU A 88 -14.44 23.05 -11.05
C GLU A 88 -14.98 24.47 -10.95
N GLY A 89 -14.50 25.36 -11.80
CA GLY A 89 -14.95 26.73 -11.85
C GLY A 89 -14.73 27.39 -13.19
N SER A 90 -14.94 28.69 -13.21
CA SER A 90 -14.74 29.51 -14.39
C SER A 90 -13.81 30.70 -14.11
N LYS A 91 -12.82 30.91 -14.96
CA LYS A 91 -12.00 32.15 -15.02
C LYS A 91 -12.44 33.01 -16.21
N LEU A 92 -12.23 34.33 -16.08
CA LEU A 92 -12.66 35.33 -17.07
C LEU A 92 -12.02 35.12 -18.45
N ASP A 93 -10.76 34.70 -18.48
CA ASP A 93 -10.11 34.29 -19.73
C ASP A 93 -10.70 32.95 -20.20
N GLN A 94 -11.54 33.02 -21.23
CA GLN A 94 -12.26 31.87 -21.78
C GLN A 94 -11.44 31.08 -22.79
N ASP A 95 -10.26 31.57 -23.17
CA ASP A 95 -9.41 30.94 -24.20
C ASP A 95 -8.31 30.04 -23.60
N SER A 96 -8.27 29.96 -22.27
CA SER A 96 -7.32 29.17 -21.52
C SER A 96 -8.02 28.23 -20.53
N ILE A 97 -7.39 27.08 -20.29
CA ILE A 97 -7.68 26.18 -19.18
C ILE A 97 -6.62 26.41 -18.10
N TYR A 98 -7.06 26.52 -16.85
CA TYR A 98 -6.21 26.69 -15.68
C TYR A 98 -6.37 25.51 -14.73
N ILE A 99 -5.26 24.87 -14.38
CA ILE A 99 -5.24 23.74 -13.45
C ILE A 99 -4.25 24.09 -12.34
N GLU A 100 -4.74 24.13 -11.10
CA GLU A 100 -3.95 24.43 -9.91
C GLU A 100 -3.94 23.19 -9.02
N MET A 101 -2.76 22.71 -8.64
CA MET A 101 -2.62 21.41 -7.98
C MET A 101 -1.80 21.52 -6.69
N THR A 102 -2.38 21.04 -5.60
CA THR A 102 -1.71 20.94 -4.30
C THR A 102 -1.90 19.57 -3.67
N ASN A 103 -1.11 19.25 -2.65
CA ASN A 103 -1.49 18.21 -1.70
C ASN A 103 -2.59 18.71 -0.74
N PHE A 104 -2.99 17.89 0.24
CA PHE A 104 -4.01 18.28 1.22
C PHE A 104 -3.49 19.28 2.26
N GLU A 105 -2.18 19.32 2.45
CA GLU A 105 -1.44 20.26 3.30
C GLU A 105 -1.31 21.65 2.67
N GLY A 106 -1.52 21.74 1.35
CA GLY A 106 -1.46 22.98 0.57
C GLY A 106 -0.14 23.20 -0.18
N ASP A 107 0.79 22.25 -0.12
CA ASP A 107 2.03 22.31 -0.89
C ASP A 107 1.76 22.09 -2.38
N PRO A 108 2.41 22.85 -3.28
CA PRO A 108 2.22 22.73 -4.71
C PRO A 108 2.79 21.42 -5.25
N LEU A 109 2.08 20.82 -6.21
CA LEU A 109 2.58 19.66 -6.97
C LEU A 109 3.46 20.13 -8.13
N ALA A 110 4.65 20.62 -7.79
CA ALA A 110 5.61 21.18 -8.75
C ALA A 110 6.01 20.15 -9.82
N LEU A 111 6.03 20.54 -11.09
CA LEU A 111 6.42 19.66 -12.21
C LEU A 111 5.54 18.41 -12.40
N ALA A 112 4.32 18.38 -11.81
CA ALA A 112 3.36 17.33 -12.08
C ALA A 112 2.96 17.31 -13.56
N ASN A 113 2.81 16.10 -14.13
CA ASN A 113 2.28 15.92 -15.47
C ASN A 113 0.76 15.83 -15.39
N VAL A 114 0.07 16.74 -16.06
CA VAL A 114 -1.38 16.70 -16.23
C VAL A 114 -1.71 16.13 -17.59
N VAL A 115 -2.46 15.03 -17.61
CA VAL A 115 -2.95 14.41 -18.84
C VAL A 115 -4.43 14.73 -18.98
N LEU A 116 -4.80 15.39 -20.08
CA LEU A 116 -6.16 15.73 -20.43
C LEU A 116 -6.65 14.78 -21.52
N ASN A 117 -7.81 14.16 -21.31
CA ASN A 117 -8.45 13.24 -22.27
C ASN A 117 -7.56 12.08 -22.78
N ASP A 118 -6.52 11.70 -22.05
CA ASP A 118 -5.44 10.76 -22.46
C ASP A 118 -4.48 11.25 -23.55
N ASP A 119 -4.73 12.41 -24.15
CA ASP A 119 -4.01 12.84 -25.34
C ASP A 119 -3.00 13.95 -25.06
N GLN A 120 -3.40 14.94 -24.24
CA GLN A 120 -2.63 16.16 -24.04
C GLN A 120 -1.91 16.11 -22.70
N VAL A 121 -0.58 16.20 -22.72
CA VAL A 121 0.25 16.28 -21.50
C VAL A 121 0.74 17.70 -21.31
N ILE A 122 0.53 18.24 -20.11
CA ILE A 122 0.96 19.58 -19.69
C ILE A 122 1.77 19.43 -18.41
N VAL A 123 2.93 20.06 -18.34
CA VAL A 123 3.76 20.06 -17.14
C VAL A 123 3.42 21.28 -16.29
N ALA A 124 3.19 21.07 -15.01
CA ALA A 124 2.98 22.16 -14.07
C ALA A 124 4.27 22.95 -13.81
N ASP A 125 4.14 24.23 -13.52
CA ASP A 125 5.25 25.05 -13.01
C ASP A 125 5.61 24.66 -11.56
N VAL A 126 6.57 25.40 -10.98
CA VAL A 126 7.04 25.16 -9.61
C VAL A 126 6.01 25.56 -8.54
N GLN A 127 4.92 26.23 -8.93
CA GLN A 127 3.77 26.55 -8.08
C GLN A 127 2.61 25.55 -8.28
N GLY A 128 2.83 24.46 -9.02
CA GLY A 128 1.80 23.45 -9.27
C GLY A 128 0.71 23.91 -10.23
N LYS A 129 1.00 24.90 -11.08
CA LYS A 129 0.04 25.44 -12.05
C LYS A 129 0.34 24.95 -13.45
N ALA A 130 -0.70 24.47 -14.14
CA ALA A 130 -0.65 24.11 -15.54
C ALA A 130 -1.67 24.95 -16.31
N VAL A 131 -1.24 25.51 -17.45
CA VAL A 131 -2.08 26.34 -18.32
C VAL A 131 -1.97 25.84 -19.75
N THR A 132 -3.11 25.75 -20.45
CA THR A 132 -3.14 25.41 -21.87
C THR A 132 -4.25 26.16 -22.59
N GLY A 133 -4.22 26.14 -23.93
CA GLY A 133 -5.29 26.70 -24.75
C GLY A 133 -6.60 25.93 -24.57
N LYS A 134 -7.71 26.62 -24.82
CA LYS A 134 -9.05 26.07 -24.65
C LYS A 134 -9.24 24.74 -25.41
N SER A 135 -9.73 23.75 -24.68
CA SER A 135 -10.19 22.48 -25.24
C SER A 135 -11.35 21.96 -24.41
N THR A 136 -12.15 21.05 -24.97
CA THR A 136 -13.15 20.33 -24.17
C THR A 136 -12.43 19.30 -23.31
N ILE A 137 -12.58 19.39 -21.99
CA ILE A 137 -11.99 18.45 -21.05
C ILE A 137 -13.09 17.56 -20.50
N ARG A 138 -12.94 16.25 -20.70
CA ARG A 138 -13.83 15.22 -20.16
C ARG A 138 -13.20 14.52 -18.97
N LYS A 139 -11.87 14.47 -18.94
CA LYS A 139 -11.13 13.84 -17.87
C LYS A 139 -9.75 14.45 -17.66
N ILE A 140 -9.30 14.36 -16.43
CA ILE A 140 -8.01 14.85 -15.96
C ILE A 140 -7.32 13.73 -15.19
N LYS A 141 -6.08 13.41 -15.55
CA LYS A 141 -5.19 12.55 -14.78
C LYS A 141 -3.97 13.34 -14.37
N VAL A 142 -3.58 13.24 -13.11
CA VAL A 142 -2.35 13.86 -12.61
C VAL A 142 -1.35 12.74 -12.35
N ASN A 143 -0.19 12.81 -12.99
CA ASN A 143 0.93 11.93 -12.69
C ASN A 143 1.98 12.76 -11.95
N TYR A 144 2.19 12.44 -10.67
CA TYR A 144 3.16 13.12 -9.83
C TYR A 144 4.02 12.08 -9.13
N LEU A 145 5.34 12.12 -9.40
CA LEU A 145 6.30 11.15 -8.88
C LEU A 145 5.83 9.69 -9.10
N THR A 146 5.80 8.88 -8.05
CA THR A 146 5.30 7.50 -8.07
C THR A 146 3.88 7.37 -7.52
N PHE A 147 3.14 8.46 -7.38
CA PHE A 147 1.80 8.45 -6.81
C PHE A 147 0.75 8.04 -7.85
N ASP A 148 -0.07 7.06 -7.47
CA ASP A 148 -1.26 6.70 -8.23
C ASP A 148 -2.41 7.63 -7.83
N ILE A 149 -2.54 8.74 -8.57
CA ILE A 149 -3.64 9.69 -8.40
C ILE A 149 -4.78 9.24 -9.31
N PRO A 150 -5.98 8.98 -8.76
CA PRO A 150 -7.11 8.53 -9.57
C PRO A 150 -7.46 9.52 -10.69
N GLU A 151 -7.87 8.97 -11.83
CA GLU A 151 -8.44 9.76 -12.92
C GLU A 151 -9.74 10.46 -12.45
N TYR A 152 -9.85 11.75 -12.77
CA TYR A 152 -11.04 12.54 -12.49
C TYR A 152 -11.89 12.72 -13.76
N GLN A 153 -13.18 12.40 -13.66
CA GLN A 153 -14.16 12.70 -14.70
C GLN A 153 -14.72 14.11 -14.47
N VAL A 154 -14.58 14.98 -15.47
CA VAL A 154 -15.09 16.35 -15.44
C VAL A 154 -16.62 16.34 -15.45
N LYS A 155 -17.20 17.10 -14.52
CA LYS A 155 -18.65 17.19 -14.29
C LYS A 155 -19.28 18.37 -15.03
N ASN A 156 -18.55 19.48 -15.15
CA ASN A 156 -18.94 20.69 -15.86
C ASN A 156 -18.11 20.85 -17.14
N PRO A 157 -18.67 20.52 -18.32
CA PRO A 157 -17.97 20.65 -19.61
C PRO A 157 -17.56 22.08 -19.97
N SER A 158 -18.14 23.08 -19.31
CA SER A 158 -17.83 24.50 -19.50
C SER A 158 -16.81 25.04 -18.50
N ALA A 159 -16.34 24.22 -17.55
CA ALA A 159 -15.30 24.63 -16.62
C ALA A 159 -13.97 24.85 -17.37
N ASN A 160 -13.33 25.97 -17.09
CA ASN A 160 -11.98 26.29 -17.57
C ASN A 160 -11.00 26.51 -16.41
N HIS A 161 -11.43 26.23 -15.18
CA HIS A 161 -10.59 26.26 -14.00
C HIS A 161 -10.82 25.00 -13.16
N PHE A 162 -9.73 24.38 -12.74
CA PHE A 162 -9.73 23.16 -11.93
C PHE A 162 -8.73 23.33 -10.78
N ALA A 163 -9.23 23.41 -9.55
CA ALA A 163 -8.39 23.33 -8.36
C ALA A 163 -8.40 21.90 -7.84
N ILE A 164 -7.25 21.22 -7.92
CA ILE A 164 -7.07 19.81 -7.59
C ILE A 164 -6.27 19.71 -6.29
N LYS A 165 -6.82 19.01 -5.31
CA LYS A 165 -6.08 18.55 -4.12
C LYS A 165 -5.94 17.05 -4.18
N THR A 166 -4.76 16.53 -3.89
CA THR A 166 -4.53 15.08 -3.87
C THR A 166 -3.67 14.65 -2.69
N TYR A 167 -3.80 13.39 -2.31
CA TYR A 167 -2.99 12.80 -1.26
C TYR A 167 -1.64 12.35 -1.84
N THR A 168 -0.55 12.88 -1.30
CA THR A 168 0.81 12.64 -1.80
C THR A 168 1.78 12.25 -0.70
N GLU A 169 1.32 11.54 0.33
CA GLU A 169 2.24 11.06 1.36
C GLU A 169 3.33 10.20 0.71
N LEU A 170 4.57 10.70 0.73
CA LEU A 170 5.75 9.97 0.35
C LEU A 170 5.90 8.80 1.33
N ASN A 171 5.74 7.58 0.83
CA ASN A 171 5.82 6.35 1.61
C ASN A 171 4.68 6.22 2.62
N PRO A 172 3.41 6.10 2.19
CA PRO A 172 2.36 5.81 3.14
C PRO A 172 2.72 4.50 3.83
N ASP A 173 2.59 4.46 5.15
CA ASP A 173 2.66 3.21 5.90
C ASP A 173 1.83 2.16 5.15
N VAL A 174 2.35 0.94 5.01
CA VAL A 174 1.49 -0.17 4.60
C VAL A 174 0.43 -0.31 5.67
N TYR A 175 -0.82 -0.07 5.31
CA TYR A 175 -1.94 -0.14 6.24
C TYR A 175 -2.36 -1.60 6.44
N PHE A 176 -2.33 -2.05 7.69
CA PHE A 176 -2.81 -3.36 8.11
C PHE A 176 -4.10 -3.18 8.91
N GLU A 177 -5.22 -3.69 8.40
CA GLU A 177 -6.49 -3.75 9.11
C GLU A 177 -6.97 -5.21 9.12
N ASN A 178 -6.93 -5.85 10.28
CA ASN A 178 -7.26 -7.26 10.46
C ASN A 178 -6.60 -8.18 9.41
N THR A 179 -5.36 -7.85 9.02
CA THR A 179 -4.68 -8.55 7.93
C THR A 179 -4.23 -9.92 8.42
N LYS A 180 -4.73 -10.97 7.75
CA LYS A 180 -4.35 -12.35 8.06
C LYS A 180 -3.09 -12.77 7.29
N VAL A 181 -2.03 -13.02 8.03
CA VAL A 181 -0.76 -13.56 7.52
C VAL A 181 -0.65 -15.02 7.91
N GLN A 182 -0.51 -15.92 6.93
CA GLN A 182 -0.49 -17.36 7.22
C GLN A 182 0.87 -17.79 7.75
N ILE A 183 0.86 -18.59 8.81
CA ILE A 183 2.04 -19.16 9.43
C ILE A 183 2.31 -20.53 8.80
N LYS A 184 3.50 -20.75 8.22
CA LYS A 184 3.93 -22.07 7.73
C LYS A 184 5.37 -22.37 8.14
N GLY A 185 5.54 -23.02 9.29
CA GLY A 185 6.86 -23.33 9.84
C GLY A 185 7.66 -22.04 10.11
N ASN A 186 8.85 -21.91 9.53
CA ASN A 186 9.66 -20.70 9.67
C ASN A 186 9.34 -19.61 8.63
N LYS A 187 8.09 -19.56 8.15
CA LYS A 187 7.67 -18.66 7.08
C LYS A 187 6.37 -17.96 7.43
N LEU A 188 6.26 -16.72 6.94
CA LEU A 188 5.03 -15.94 6.91
C LEU A 188 4.61 -15.78 5.45
N ILE A 189 3.35 -16.06 5.15
CA ILE A 189 2.77 -15.80 3.83
C ILE A 189 1.88 -14.57 3.96
N VAL A 190 2.37 -13.47 3.41
CA VAL A 190 1.73 -12.16 3.44
C VAL A 190 0.90 -11.99 2.17
N PRO A 191 -0.34 -11.48 2.26
CA PRO A 191 -1.15 -11.14 1.09
C PRO A 191 -0.40 -10.19 0.14
N GLY A 192 -0.43 -10.46 -1.18
CA GLY A 192 0.30 -9.67 -2.17
C GLY A 192 -0.21 -8.24 -2.31
N ASN A 193 -1.52 -8.04 -2.13
CA ASN A 193 -2.20 -6.75 -2.29
C ASN A 193 -1.72 -5.67 -1.30
N LEU A 194 -1.03 -6.06 -0.23
CA LEU A 194 -0.37 -5.12 0.68
C LEU A 194 0.90 -4.51 0.10
N LEU A 195 1.49 -5.18 -0.90
CA LEU A 195 2.87 -4.99 -1.34
C LEU A 195 2.98 -4.60 -2.81
N THR A 196 1.87 -4.14 -3.40
CA THR A 196 1.71 -3.89 -4.86
C THR A 196 1.88 -5.14 -5.74
N GLU A 197 1.92 -6.32 -5.13
CA GLU A 197 2.09 -7.61 -5.82
C GLU A 197 0.74 -8.30 -6.00
N GLU A 198 0.50 -8.93 -7.15
CA GLU A 198 -0.74 -9.69 -7.36
C GLU A 198 -0.74 -11.03 -6.62
N THR A 199 0.42 -11.48 -6.15
CA THR A 199 0.60 -12.81 -5.56
C THR A 199 1.11 -12.76 -4.11
N PRO A 200 0.71 -13.71 -3.24
CA PRO A 200 1.19 -13.76 -1.88
C PRO A 200 2.73 -13.87 -1.79
N ILE A 201 3.33 -13.11 -0.89
CA ILE A 201 4.78 -13.10 -0.67
C ILE A 201 5.12 -13.98 0.52
N THR A 202 6.16 -14.79 0.38
CA THR A 202 6.68 -15.63 1.46
C THR A 202 7.90 -14.99 2.12
N LEU A 203 7.74 -14.48 3.33
CA LEU A 203 8.85 -14.04 4.18
C LEU A 203 9.45 -15.27 4.89
N LYS A 204 10.77 -15.40 4.87
CA LYS A 204 11.50 -16.48 5.55
C LYS A 204 12.17 -15.94 6.80
N ARG A 205 12.06 -16.66 7.91
CA ARG A 205 12.72 -16.29 9.15
C ARG A 205 14.25 -16.29 8.99
N LEU A 206 14.91 -15.25 9.48
CA LEU A 206 16.36 -15.21 9.64
C LEU A 206 16.75 -16.15 10.79
N LYS A 207 17.81 -16.94 10.57
CA LYS A 207 18.28 -17.95 11.54
C LYS A 207 18.83 -17.30 12.80
#